data_AF-A0AAF0AX28-F1
#
_entry.id   AF-A0AAF0AX28-F1
#
_cell.length_a   1.000
_cell.length_b   1.000
_cell.length_c   1.000
_cell.angle_alpha   90.00
_cell.angle_beta   90.00
_cell.angle_gamma   90.00
#
_symmetry.space_group_name_H-M   'P 1'
#
loop_
_entity.id
_entity.type
_entity.pdbx_description
1 polymer ?
#
loop_
_entity_poly.entity_id
_entity_poly.type
_entity_poly.pdbx_seq_one_letter_code
_entity_poly.pdbx_strand_id
1 'polypeptide(L)'
;MFIKPAFRLFSTSTVSFSDSEILRTLQPPRVKTIWNLLMHRTKGQRGVTDRWDQIRDVYSKLAPEEVNKFKQEFESEYAAKKKEYNDHLRQFSLAQIREENRRRMKELKPLGVNLQKLRHPDLPKRPAGAFNLFLLEIMNNESLRKEMGVPALSPYLTENSRMVSEAWKKLTEQKKQQYVAKAKDALNEYHEAIKASGIRVK
;
A
#
# COMPACT_ATOMS: atom_id res chain seq x y z
N MET A 1 32.13 -45.68 -37.11
CA MET A 1 31.04 -44.73 -36.74
C MET A 1 31.04 -44.58 -35.23
N PHE A 2 31.61 -43.48 -34.70
CA PHE A 2 31.57 -43.16 -33.27
C PHE A 2 30.66 -41.95 -33.07
N ILE A 3 29.53 -42.17 -32.42
CA ILE A 3 28.55 -41.13 -32.10
C ILE A 3 29.04 -40.40 -30.85
N LYS A 4 29.41 -39.12 -30.98
CA LYS A 4 29.71 -38.26 -29.83
C LYS A 4 28.41 -37.94 -29.07
N PRO A 5 28.35 -38.05 -27.74
CA PRO A 5 27.21 -37.55 -26.99
C PRO A 5 27.26 -36.01 -26.98
N ALA A 6 26.16 -35.40 -27.42
CA ALA A 6 25.95 -33.96 -27.34
C ALA A 6 25.71 -33.57 -25.87
N PHE A 7 26.73 -33.04 -25.20
CA PHE A 7 26.54 -32.36 -23.93
C PHE A 7 25.75 -31.07 -24.17
N ARG A 8 24.47 -31.08 -23.82
CA ARG A 8 23.67 -29.86 -23.68
C ARG A 8 24.28 -29.03 -22.55
N LEU A 9 24.83 -27.87 -22.89
CA LEU A 9 25.15 -26.83 -21.93
C LEU A 9 23.85 -26.32 -21.31
N PHE A 10 23.44 -26.93 -20.20
CA PHE A 10 22.43 -26.33 -19.33
C PHE A 10 23.06 -25.11 -18.66
N SER A 11 22.88 -23.94 -19.27
CA SER A 11 23.01 -22.67 -18.58
C SER A 11 21.83 -22.53 -17.61
N THR A 12 21.94 -23.16 -16.45
CA THR A 12 21.08 -22.85 -15.30
C THR A 12 21.75 -21.72 -14.53
N SER A 13 21.26 -20.50 -14.71
CA SER A 13 21.41 -19.45 -13.71
C SER A 13 21.00 -20.03 -12.35
N THR A 14 21.98 -20.32 -11.50
CA THR A 14 21.81 -20.78 -10.14
C THR A 14 21.16 -19.66 -9.34
N VAL A 15 19.82 -19.62 -9.35
CA VAL A 15 19.07 -18.92 -8.31
C VAL A 15 19.26 -19.78 -7.07
N SER A 16 20.10 -19.33 -6.14
CA SER A 16 20.30 -19.96 -4.84
C SER A 16 18.94 -20.10 -4.15
N PHE A 17 18.70 -21.26 -3.54
CA PHE A 17 17.46 -21.59 -2.85
C PHE A 17 17.12 -20.55 -1.76
N SER A 18 18.14 -19.92 -1.16
CA SER A 18 18.07 -18.86 -0.14
C SER A 18 17.31 -17.62 -0.59
N ASP A 19 17.51 -17.18 -1.83
CA ASP A 19 16.98 -15.88 -2.28
C ASP A 19 15.47 -15.95 -2.48
N SER A 20 14.96 -17.15 -2.80
CA SER A 20 13.53 -17.41 -2.94
C SER A 20 12.79 -17.42 -1.60
N GLU A 21 13.44 -17.80 -0.50
CA GLU A 21 12.82 -17.83 0.83
C GLU A 21 12.61 -16.43 1.40
N ILE A 22 13.55 -15.52 1.15
CA ILE A 22 13.44 -14.11 1.55
C ILE A 22 12.19 -13.50 0.92
N LEU A 23 12.00 -13.66 -0.40
CA LEU A 23 10.84 -13.09 -1.10
C LEU A 23 9.50 -13.70 -0.63
N ARG A 24 9.48 -14.99 -0.28
CA ARG A 24 8.29 -15.70 0.22
C ARG A 24 7.87 -15.22 1.61
N THR A 25 8.82 -14.89 2.46
CA THR A 25 8.59 -14.45 3.85
C THR A 25 8.49 -12.93 3.99
N LEU A 26 8.87 -12.18 2.96
CA LEU A 26 8.92 -10.72 2.99
C LEU A 26 7.53 -10.11 3.25
N GLN A 27 7.42 -9.30 4.29
CA GLN A 27 6.19 -8.60 4.65
C GLN A 27 6.45 -7.11 4.89
N PRO A 28 5.44 -6.25 4.66
CA PRO A 28 5.54 -4.85 5.02
C PRO A 28 5.97 -4.67 6.48
N PRO A 29 6.73 -3.60 6.78
CA PRO A 29 7.26 -3.37 8.11
C PRO A 29 6.13 -3.30 9.14
N ARG A 30 6.25 -4.11 10.20
CA ARG A 30 5.38 -4.05 11.37
C ARG A 30 6.15 -3.38 12.51
N VAL A 31 5.65 -2.24 12.95
CA VAL A 31 6.17 -1.49 14.11
C VAL A 31 5.13 -1.52 15.22
N LYS A 32 5.58 -1.58 16.46
CA LYS A 32 4.68 -1.57 17.61
C LYS A 32 4.03 -0.19 17.71
N THR A 33 2.71 -0.15 17.80
CA THR A 33 1.97 1.11 18.02
C THR A 33 1.94 1.47 19.50
N ILE A 34 1.54 2.70 19.82
CA ILE A 34 1.36 3.14 21.21
C ILE A 34 0.38 2.23 21.94
N TRP A 35 -0.66 1.77 21.24
CA TRP A 35 -1.62 0.81 21.75
C TRP A 35 -0.98 -0.53 22.11
N ASN A 36 0.00 -1.01 21.33
CA ASN A 36 0.72 -2.23 21.67
C ASN A 36 1.55 -2.05 22.96
N LEU A 37 2.22 -0.91 23.13
CA LEU A 37 2.95 -0.62 24.36
C LEU A 37 2.02 -0.53 25.56
N LEU A 38 0.91 0.20 25.42
CA LEU A 38 -0.09 0.34 26.47
C LEU A 38 -0.73 -1.00 26.82
N MET A 39 -1.01 -1.86 25.83
CA MET A 39 -1.49 -3.22 26.06
C MET A 39 -0.54 -4.06 26.93
N HIS A 40 0.78 -3.87 26.82
CA HIS A 40 1.77 -4.54 27.67
C HIS A 40 1.87 -3.91 29.06
N ARG A 41 1.70 -2.59 29.16
CA ARG A 41 1.75 -1.84 30.43
C ARG A 41 0.52 -2.12 31.31
N THR A 42 -0.66 -2.27 30.72
CA THR A 42 -1.92 -2.42 31.45
C THR A 42 -2.23 -3.84 31.94
N LYS A 43 -1.28 -4.81 31.86
CA LYS A 43 -1.39 -6.26 32.22
C LYS A 43 -2.74 -6.70 32.85
N GLY A 44 -3.82 -6.63 32.09
CA GLY A 44 -5.15 -7.03 32.54
C GLY A 44 -5.40 -8.51 32.29
N GLN A 45 -6.25 -9.14 33.11
CA GLN A 45 -6.67 -10.53 32.92
C GLN A 45 -7.23 -10.74 31.50
N ARG A 46 -6.81 -11.81 30.82
CA ARG A 46 -7.35 -12.20 29.50
C ARG A 46 -8.83 -12.53 29.66
N GLY A 47 -9.70 -11.88 28.87
CA GLY A 47 -11.12 -12.22 28.76
C GLY A 47 -12.12 -11.16 29.21
N VAL A 48 -11.69 -10.01 29.73
CA VAL A 48 -12.61 -8.94 30.16
C VAL A 48 -12.84 -7.95 29.01
N THR A 49 -14.12 -7.68 28.71
CA THR A 49 -14.60 -6.69 27.72
C THR A 49 -14.05 -5.27 27.96
N ASP A 50 -13.65 -4.93 29.18
CA ASP A 50 -13.16 -3.61 29.62
C ASP A 50 -11.69 -3.29 29.29
N ARG A 51 -10.92 -4.22 28.71
CA ARG A 51 -9.48 -3.98 28.52
C ARG A 51 -9.18 -2.78 27.62
N TRP A 52 -10.00 -2.56 26.59
CA TRP A 52 -9.83 -1.43 25.68
C TRP A 52 -10.16 -0.10 26.35
N ASP A 53 -11.13 -0.07 27.27
CA ASP A 53 -11.50 1.14 28.00
C ASP A 53 -10.43 1.52 29.02
N GLN A 54 -9.83 0.55 29.70
CA GLN A 54 -8.66 0.78 30.56
C GLN A 54 -7.47 1.34 29.77
N ILE A 55 -7.22 0.82 28.58
CA ILE A 55 -6.14 1.32 27.71
C ILE A 55 -6.43 2.74 27.24
N ARG A 56 -7.69 3.07 26.90
CA ARG A 56 -8.12 4.43 26.54
C ARG A 56 -7.98 5.40 27.71
N ASP A 57 -8.34 4.99 28.92
CA ASP A 57 -8.18 5.80 30.13
C ASP A 57 -6.71 6.06 30.47
N VAL A 58 -5.84 5.05 30.31
CA VAL A 58 -4.39 5.27 30.44
C VAL A 58 -3.87 6.20 29.35
N TYR A 59 -4.37 6.07 28.12
CA TYR A 59 -3.98 6.96 27.02
C TYR A 59 -4.44 8.41 27.25
N SER A 60 -5.65 8.64 27.77
CA SER A 60 -6.16 9.99 28.05
C SER A 60 -5.39 10.71 29.15
N LYS A 61 -4.72 9.95 30.04
CA LYS A 61 -3.88 10.46 31.13
C LYS A 61 -2.41 10.68 30.76
N LEU A 62 -1.96 10.23 29.57
CA LEU A 62 -0.59 10.43 29.11
C LEU A 62 -0.33 11.91 28.78
N ALA A 63 0.86 12.39 29.13
CA ALA A 63 1.24 13.76 28.78
C ALA A 63 1.40 13.90 27.25
N PRO A 64 1.04 15.04 26.65
CA PRO A 64 1.22 15.26 25.21
C PRO A 64 2.67 15.07 24.74
N GLU A 65 3.63 15.39 25.60
CA GLU A 65 5.07 15.22 25.38
C GLU A 65 5.46 13.76 25.21
N GLU A 66 4.96 12.88 26.07
CA GLU A 66 5.20 11.43 26.00
C GLU A 66 4.58 10.83 24.72
N VAL A 67 3.37 11.27 24.37
CA VAL A 67 2.70 10.87 23.12
C VAL A 67 3.50 11.32 21.90
N ASN A 68 4.03 12.54 21.91
CA ASN A 68 4.83 13.08 20.81
C ASN A 68 6.19 12.37 20.69
N LYS A 69 6.86 12.09 21.81
CA LYS A 69 8.08 11.28 21.83
C LYS A 69 7.84 9.91 21.21
N PHE A 70 6.75 9.24 21.59
CA PHE A 70 6.39 7.96 21.01
C PHE A 70 6.14 8.08 19.49
N LYS A 71 5.44 9.12 19.03
CA LYS A 71 5.22 9.33 17.58
C LYS A 71 6.54 9.47 16.82
N GLN A 72 7.49 10.24 17.35
CA GLN A 72 8.82 10.42 16.74
C GLN A 72 9.59 9.10 16.69
N GLU A 73 9.64 8.36 17.79
CA GLU A 73 10.28 7.03 17.85
C GLU A 73 9.64 6.07 16.84
N PHE A 74 8.31 6.00 16.82
CA PHE A 74 7.55 5.19 15.88
C PHE A 74 7.85 5.54 14.42
N GLU A 75 7.84 6.83 14.08
CA GLU A 75 8.14 7.31 12.72
C GLU A 75 9.56 6.95 12.31
N SER A 76 10.53 7.10 13.21
CA SER A 76 11.93 6.74 12.97
C SER A 76 12.14 5.24 12.76
N GLU A 77 11.56 4.39 13.62
CA GLU A 77 11.65 2.93 13.50
C GLU A 77 10.94 2.44 12.24
N TYR A 78 9.77 3.01 11.95
CA TYR A 78 9.02 2.71 10.74
C TYR A 78 9.78 3.11 9.48
N ALA A 79 10.40 4.30 9.46
CA ALA A 79 11.23 4.74 8.34
C ALA A 79 12.42 3.80 8.12
N ALA A 80 13.11 3.39 9.19
CA ALA A 80 14.24 2.46 9.11
C ALA A 80 13.83 1.10 8.55
N LYS A 81 12.79 0.47 9.12
CA LYS A 81 12.28 -0.82 8.63
C LYS A 81 11.69 -0.75 7.24
N LYS A 82 11.05 0.37 6.88
CA LYS A 82 10.56 0.60 5.51
C LYS A 82 11.70 0.72 4.51
N LYS A 83 12.81 1.37 4.90
CA LYS A 83 14.01 1.44 4.08
C LYS A 83 14.58 0.04 3.84
N GLU A 84 14.80 -0.73 4.90
CA GLU A 84 15.28 -2.13 4.81
C GLU A 84 14.37 -3.00 3.95
N TYR A 85 13.04 -2.94 4.17
CA TYR A 85 12.06 -3.64 3.35
C TYR A 85 12.14 -3.28 1.87
N ASN A 86 12.29 -2.00 1.56
CA ASN A 86 12.46 -1.54 0.18
C ASN A 86 13.80 -2.01 -0.41
N ASP A 87 14.88 -1.98 0.36
CA ASP A 87 16.20 -2.44 -0.10
C ASP A 87 16.18 -3.94 -0.40
N HIS A 88 15.52 -4.76 0.42
CA HIS A 88 15.26 -6.17 0.10
C HIS A 88 14.45 -6.32 -1.18
N LEU A 89 13.39 -5.53 -1.39
CA LEU A 89 12.61 -5.61 -2.62
C LEU A 89 13.41 -5.24 -3.89
N ARG A 90 14.39 -4.34 -3.78
CA ARG A 90 15.27 -3.95 -4.90
C ARG A 90 16.23 -5.05 -5.35
N GLN A 91 16.47 -6.05 -4.51
CA GLN A 91 17.28 -7.22 -4.87
C GLN A 91 16.54 -8.13 -5.86
N PHE A 92 15.21 -8.01 -5.97
CA PHE A 92 14.39 -8.87 -6.81
C PHE A 92 13.93 -8.17 -8.08
N SER A 93 13.99 -8.90 -9.19
CA SER A 93 13.39 -8.47 -10.44
C SER A 93 11.86 -8.40 -10.33
N LEU A 94 11.22 -7.60 -11.19
CA LEU A 94 9.76 -7.56 -11.25
C LEU A 94 9.13 -8.89 -11.65
N ALA A 95 9.82 -9.69 -12.45
CA ALA A 95 9.32 -11.01 -12.83
C ALA A 95 9.17 -11.90 -11.57
N GLN A 96 10.17 -11.89 -10.69
CA GLN A 96 10.14 -12.61 -9.42
C GLN A 96 9.03 -12.07 -8.50
N ILE A 97 8.92 -10.75 -8.35
CA ILE A 97 7.85 -10.12 -7.54
C ILE A 97 6.46 -10.46 -8.08
N ARG A 98 6.27 -10.50 -9.40
CA ARG A 98 5.00 -10.89 -10.04
C ARG A 98 4.65 -12.34 -9.81
N GLU A 99 5.62 -13.24 -9.94
CA GLU A 99 5.41 -14.66 -9.68
C GLU A 99 5.06 -14.92 -8.22
N GLU A 100 5.77 -14.29 -7.28
CA GLU A 100 5.43 -14.38 -5.86
C GLU A 100 4.03 -13.81 -5.57
N ASN A 101 3.66 -12.68 -6.18
CA ASN A 101 2.31 -12.15 -6.04
C ASN A 101 1.24 -13.09 -6.60
N ARG A 102 1.52 -13.79 -7.70
CA ARG A 102 0.63 -14.81 -8.26
C ARG A 102 0.48 -15.97 -7.27
N ARG A 103 1.60 -16.43 -6.69
CA ARG A 103 1.63 -17.46 -5.65
C ARG A 103 0.81 -17.07 -4.42
N ARG A 104 1.04 -15.87 -3.85
CA ARG A 104 0.27 -15.33 -2.72
C ARG A 104 -1.23 -15.33 -2.98
N MET A 105 -1.65 -14.95 -4.19
CA MET A 105 -3.06 -14.91 -4.56
C MET A 105 -3.67 -16.31 -4.80
N LYS A 106 -2.91 -17.24 -5.39
CA LYS A 106 -3.42 -18.57 -5.76
C LYS A 106 -3.37 -19.57 -4.59
N GLU A 107 -2.29 -19.57 -3.83
CA GLU A 107 -2.03 -20.58 -2.80
C GLU A 107 -2.49 -20.12 -1.42
N LEU A 108 -2.21 -18.87 -1.04
CA LEU A 108 -2.42 -18.42 0.35
C LEU A 108 -3.83 -17.90 0.59
N LYS A 109 -4.42 -17.22 -0.40
CA LYS A 109 -5.78 -16.67 -0.27
C LYS A 109 -6.84 -17.74 0.01
N PRO A 110 -6.85 -18.92 -0.66
CA PRO A 110 -7.81 -19.99 -0.33
C PRO A 110 -7.59 -20.60 1.05
N LEU A 111 -6.35 -20.58 1.56
CA LEU A 111 -6.00 -21.05 2.91
C LEU A 111 -6.35 -20.04 4.02
N GLY A 112 -7.02 -18.93 3.69
CA GLY A 112 -7.32 -17.84 4.63
C GLY A 112 -6.10 -17.00 5.02
N VAL A 113 -4.93 -17.26 4.43
CA VAL A 113 -3.70 -16.50 4.69
C VAL A 113 -3.69 -15.27 3.79
N ASN A 114 -3.91 -14.10 4.39
CA ASN A 114 -3.96 -12.83 3.68
C ASN A 114 -2.59 -12.12 3.68
N LEU A 115 -1.69 -12.53 2.77
CA LEU A 115 -0.46 -11.78 2.52
C LEU A 115 -0.69 -10.62 1.57
N GLN A 116 -0.13 -9.46 1.91
CA GLN A 116 -0.16 -8.27 1.06
C GLN A 116 0.64 -8.50 -0.23
N LYS A 117 0.19 -7.88 -1.33
CA LYS A 117 0.92 -7.88 -2.60
C LYS A 117 2.20 -7.07 -2.46
N LEU A 118 3.32 -7.64 -2.89
CA LEU A 118 4.60 -6.97 -2.98
C LEU A 118 4.61 -6.00 -4.16
N ARG A 119 5.28 -4.86 -3.99
CA ARG A 119 5.46 -3.86 -5.05
C ARG A 119 6.89 -3.34 -4.99
N HIS A 120 7.58 -3.39 -6.10
CA HIS A 120 8.94 -2.88 -6.19
C HIS A 120 8.99 -1.37 -5.88
N PRO A 121 9.97 -0.90 -5.09
CA PRO A 121 10.02 0.49 -4.62
C PRO A 121 10.19 1.51 -5.74
N ASP A 122 10.99 1.17 -6.75
CA ASP A 122 11.33 2.10 -7.83
C ASP A 122 10.27 2.13 -8.95
N LEU A 123 9.16 1.38 -8.79
CA LEU A 123 8.03 1.49 -9.72
C LEU A 123 7.23 2.75 -9.42
N PRO A 124 6.92 3.58 -10.43
CA PRO A 124 6.00 4.69 -10.25
C PRO A 124 4.64 4.19 -9.74
N LYS A 125 3.91 5.03 -9.02
CA LYS A 125 2.55 4.69 -8.55
C LYS A 125 1.58 4.92 -9.70
N ARG A 126 0.67 3.97 -9.91
CA ARG A 126 -0.42 4.16 -10.87
C ARG A 126 -1.20 5.43 -10.47
N PRO A 127 -1.44 6.36 -11.42
CA PRO A 127 -2.12 7.60 -11.13
C PRO A 127 -3.58 7.36 -10.78
N ALA A 128 -4.19 8.35 -10.14
CA ALA A 128 -5.60 8.34 -9.79
C ALA A 128 -6.47 8.40 -11.06
N GLY A 129 -7.61 7.69 -11.05
CA GLY A 129 -8.60 7.80 -12.12
C GLY A 129 -9.41 9.10 -12.02
N ALA A 130 -10.20 9.41 -13.06
CA ALA A 130 -10.96 10.65 -13.19
C ALA A 130 -11.83 10.98 -11.96
N PHE A 131 -12.60 10.00 -11.48
CA PHE A 131 -13.43 10.18 -10.28
C PHE A 131 -12.60 10.49 -9.03
N ASN A 132 -11.44 9.85 -8.87
CA ASN A 132 -10.58 10.10 -7.70
C ASN A 132 -9.95 11.49 -7.76
N LEU A 133 -9.62 11.99 -8.97
CA LEU A 133 -9.17 13.38 -9.15
C LEU A 133 -10.27 14.35 -8.73
N PHE A 134 -11.51 14.12 -9.18
CA PHE A 134 -12.67 14.93 -8.75
C PHE A 134 -12.91 14.85 -7.24
N LEU A 135 -12.83 13.65 -6.65
CA LEU A 135 -12.98 13.46 -5.21
C LEU A 135 -11.94 14.26 -4.43
N LEU A 136 -10.67 14.19 -4.82
CA LEU A 136 -9.60 14.97 -4.19
C LEU A 136 -9.84 16.48 -4.35
N GLU A 137 -10.31 16.92 -5.52
CA GLU A 137 -10.61 18.33 -5.76
C GLU A 137 -11.74 18.83 -4.86
N ILE A 138 -12.83 18.06 -4.72
CA ILE A 138 -13.94 18.39 -3.81
C ILE A 138 -13.52 18.37 -2.34
N MET A 139 -12.65 17.44 -1.95
CA MET A 139 -12.15 17.36 -0.58
C MET A 139 -11.25 18.54 -0.23
N ASN A 140 -10.48 19.05 -1.19
CA ASN A 140 -9.53 20.14 -0.99
C ASN A 140 -10.14 21.53 -1.25
N ASN A 141 -11.22 21.63 -2.03
CA ASN A 141 -11.84 22.88 -2.43
C ASN A 141 -13.26 22.99 -1.87
N GLU A 142 -13.39 23.76 -0.78
CA GLU A 142 -14.68 24.00 -0.13
C GLU A 142 -15.69 24.74 -1.03
N SER A 143 -15.24 25.69 -1.84
CA SER A 143 -16.13 26.44 -2.74
C SER A 143 -16.75 25.53 -3.79
N LEU A 144 -15.94 24.68 -4.42
CA LEU A 144 -16.41 23.68 -5.38
C LEU A 144 -17.32 22.65 -4.71
N ARG A 145 -17.01 22.21 -3.49
CA ARG A 145 -17.86 21.30 -2.70
C ARG A 145 -19.27 21.87 -2.52
N LYS A 146 -19.37 23.16 -2.14
CA LYS A 146 -20.64 23.87 -1.97
C LYS A 146 -21.38 24.06 -3.29
N GLU A 147 -20.69 24.47 -4.36
CA GLU A 147 -21.25 24.57 -5.73
C GLU A 147 -21.88 23.25 -6.17
N MET A 148 -21.19 22.14 -5.92
CA MET A 148 -21.63 20.80 -6.30
C MET A 148 -22.68 20.20 -5.34
N GLY A 149 -23.11 20.95 -4.33
CA GLY A 149 -24.13 20.52 -3.37
C GLY A 149 -23.70 19.35 -2.49
N VAL A 150 -22.39 19.16 -2.29
CA VAL A 150 -21.84 18.10 -1.43
C VAL A 150 -21.86 18.58 0.03
N PRO A 151 -22.42 17.78 0.96
CA PRO A 151 -22.43 18.12 2.38
C PRO A 151 -21.04 18.32 3.00
N ALA A 152 -21.00 18.77 4.26
CA ALA A 152 -19.76 18.86 5.01
C ALA A 152 -19.07 17.48 5.08
N LEU A 153 -17.74 17.50 5.01
CA LEU A 153 -16.94 16.27 4.99
C LEU A 153 -17.05 15.55 6.33
N SER A 154 -17.30 14.25 6.27
CA SER A 154 -17.21 13.32 7.39
C SER A 154 -15.74 12.98 7.69
N PRO A 155 -15.39 12.62 8.93
CA PRO A 155 -14.10 11.99 9.23
C PRO A 155 -13.89 10.67 8.48
N TYR A 156 -14.96 10.05 7.96
CA TYR A 156 -14.90 8.77 7.25
C TYR A 156 -14.86 8.97 5.73
N LEU A 157 -13.74 8.55 5.11
CA LEU A 157 -13.54 8.65 3.66
C LEU A 157 -14.61 7.92 2.84
N THR A 158 -15.11 6.79 3.34
CA THR A 158 -16.17 6.00 2.67
C THR A 158 -17.45 6.80 2.50
N GLU A 159 -17.83 7.57 3.54
CA GLU A 159 -19.02 8.41 3.51
C GLU A 159 -18.83 9.57 2.52
N ASN A 160 -17.67 10.22 2.56
CA ASN A 160 -17.31 11.29 1.63
C ASN A 160 -17.35 10.80 0.18
N SER A 161 -16.76 9.63 -0.10
CA SER A 161 -16.79 9.03 -1.44
C SER A 161 -18.22 8.76 -1.92
N ARG A 162 -19.12 8.34 -1.03
CA ARG A 162 -20.54 8.12 -1.37
C ARG A 162 -21.23 9.44 -1.72
N MET A 163 -21.04 10.49 -0.91
CA MET A 163 -21.63 11.81 -1.15
C MET A 163 -21.14 12.42 -2.47
N VAL A 164 -19.83 12.34 -2.72
CA VAL A 164 -19.21 12.89 -3.95
C VAL A 164 -19.61 12.08 -5.18
N SER A 165 -19.84 10.77 -5.05
CA SER A 165 -20.36 9.94 -6.14
C SER A 165 -21.70 10.47 -6.67
N GLU A 166 -22.60 10.95 -5.80
CA GLU A 166 -23.88 11.53 -6.24
C GLU A 166 -23.67 12.85 -7.00
N ALA A 167 -22.74 13.70 -6.56
CA ALA A 167 -22.37 14.91 -7.29
C ALA A 167 -21.70 14.60 -8.64
N TRP A 168 -20.85 13.58 -8.70
CA TRP A 168 -20.22 13.12 -9.94
C TRP A 168 -21.25 12.64 -10.96
N LYS A 169 -22.27 11.90 -10.54
CA LYS A 169 -23.34 11.44 -11.46
C LYS A 169 -24.07 12.62 -12.11
N LYS A 170 -24.36 13.67 -11.34
CA LYS A 170 -25.04 14.91 -11.77
C LYS A 170 -24.16 15.84 -12.61
N LEU A 171 -22.85 15.62 -12.63
CA LEU A 171 -21.88 16.44 -13.34
C LEU A 171 -22.09 16.31 -14.86
N THR A 172 -22.00 17.44 -15.57
CA THR A 172 -22.17 17.48 -17.04
C THR A 172 -21.06 16.69 -17.72
N GLU A 173 -21.34 16.15 -18.90
CA GLU A 173 -20.36 15.34 -19.63
C GLU A 173 -19.10 16.14 -19.98
N GLN A 174 -19.26 17.43 -20.30
CA GLN A 174 -18.13 18.34 -20.54
C GLN A 174 -17.22 18.48 -19.31
N LYS A 175 -17.78 18.70 -18.11
CA LYS A 175 -16.98 18.78 -16.88
C LYS A 175 -16.35 17.42 -16.57
N LYS A 176 -17.04 16.27 -16.82
CA LYS A 176 -16.47 14.92 -16.61
C LYS A 176 -15.29 14.67 -17.52
N GLN A 177 -15.40 15.07 -18.79
CA GLN A 177 -14.35 14.92 -19.80
C GLN A 177 -13.05 15.63 -19.39
N GLN A 178 -13.11 16.76 -18.69
CA GLN A 178 -11.90 17.42 -18.17
C GLN A 178 -11.13 16.51 -17.21
N TYR A 179 -11.82 15.83 -16.30
CA TYR A 179 -11.19 14.88 -15.37
C TYR A 179 -10.72 13.60 -16.07
N VAL A 180 -11.46 13.14 -17.08
CA VAL A 180 -11.06 11.98 -17.89
C VAL A 180 -9.80 12.28 -18.70
N ALA A 181 -9.70 13.46 -19.31
CA ALA A 181 -8.51 13.91 -20.01
C ALA A 181 -7.30 13.98 -19.07
N LYS A 182 -7.41 14.67 -17.93
CA LYS A 182 -6.36 14.73 -16.90
C LYS A 182 -5.91 13.33 -16.44
N ALA A 183 -6.85 12.42 -16.21
CA ALA A 183 -6.53 11.05 -15.80
C ALA A 183 -5.85 10.25 -16.91
N LYS A 184 -6.23 10.48 -18.17
CA LYS A 184 -5.61 9.84 -19.34
C LYS A 184 -4.17 10.33 -19.53
N ASP A 185 -3.94 11.62 -19.42
CA ASP A 185 -2.61 12.22 -19.57
C ASP A 185 -1.66 11.70 -18.48
N ALA A 186 -2.09 11.72 -17.22
CA ALA A 186 -1.33 11.15 -16.11
C ALA A 186 -1.05 9.64 -16.31
N LEU A 187 -2.02 8.89 -16.86
CA LEU A 187 -1.82 7.46 -17.15
C LEU A 187 -0.79 7.23 -18.27
N ASN A 188 -0.77 8.10 -19.29
CA ASN A 188 0.25 8.06 -20.34
C ASN A 188 1.64 8.35 -19.78
N GLU A 189 1.78 9.39 -18.94
CA GLU A 189 3.04 9.70 -18.24
C GLU A 189 3.53 8.51 -17.40
N TYR A 190 2.61 7.83 -16.69
CA TYR A 190 2.92 6.63 -15.93
C TYR A 190 3.40 5.47 -16.81
N HIS A 191 2.80 5.26 -17.99
CA HIS A 191 3.25 4.24 -18.93
C HIS A 191 4.64 4.54 -19.49
N GLU A 192 4.92 5.81 -19.84
CA GLU A 192 6.24 6.24 -20.26
C GLU A 192 7.28 6.08 -19.14
N ALA A 193 6.93 6.45 -17.90
CA ALA A 193 7.80 6.25 -16.74
C ALA A 193 8.11 4.76 -16.47
N ILE A 194 7.13 3.87 -16.66
CA ILE A 194 7.35 2.42 -16.57
C ILE A 194 8.29 1.95 -17.69
N LYS A 195 8.08 2.40 -18.92
CA LYS A 195 8.93 2.03 -20.05
C LYS A 195 10.36 2.52 -19.86
N ALA A 196 10.53 3.76 -19.40
CA ALA A 196 11.82 4.39 -19.10
C ALA A 196 12.56 3.72 -17.94
N SER A 197 11.84 3.15 -16.96
CA SER A 197 12.47 2.38 -15.88
C SER A 197 13.24 1.14 -16.37
N GLY A 198 13.17 0.81 -17.66
CA GLY A 198 13.89 -0.31 -18.28
C GLY A 198 13.30 -1.66 -17.89
N ILE A 199 12.25 -1.68 -17.07
CA ILE A 199 11.68 -2.91 -16.59
C ILE A 199 10.63 -3.40 -17.59
N ARG A 200 11.01 -4.39 -18.40
CA ARG A 200 10.09 -5.06 -19.32
C ARG A 200 8.95 -5.71 -18.55
N VAL A 201 7.80 -5.05 -18.58
CA VAL A 201 6.49 -5.66 -18.38
C VAL A 201 6.23 -6.55 -19.59
N LYS A 202 6.74 -7.79 -19.57
CA LYS A 202 6.18 -8.84 -20.43
C LYS A 202 4.76 -9.16 -19.96
#